data_AF-A0A935WK86-F1
#
_entry.id   AF-A0A935WK86-F1
#
_cell.length_a   1.000
_cell.length_b   1.000
_cell.length_c   1.000
_cell.angle_alpha   90.00
_cell.angle_beta   90.00
_cell.angle_gamma   90.00
#
_symmetry.space_group_name_H-M   'P 1'
#
loop_
_entity.id
_entity.type
_entity.pdbx_description
1 polymer ?
#
loop_
_entity_poly.entity_id
_entity_poly.type
_entity_poly.pdbx_seq_one_letter_code
_entity_poly.pdbx_strand_id
1 'polypeptide(L)'
;MLCFPLAVLLALSTRAEVTVWTLLVAIMRRLFVLPAEILYSYFEIFPARLDFLHGRTIGRVAWLLGEPSFSLSSYAYQYIFPGGIDSGSAPAAFIGYFYADFGLAGVVLGGLLTGVIIQSVHIYLVRRPKTVLSLASYAFMYWAFWQANLAALPQTLLSGGCFFVLGGMVLFEAAERFLDRAVRTVPAAGVRAGGR
;
A
#
# COMPACT_ATOMS: atom_id res chain seq x y z
N MET A 1 5.04 -1.02 14.70
CA MET A 1 4.01 -2.04 15.02
C MET A 1 4.52 -3.26 15.81
N LEU A 2 5.74 -3.26 16.36
CA LEU A 2 6.24 -4.37 17.20
C LEU A 2 5.86 -4.23 18.68
N CYS A 3 5.52 -3.02 19.16
CA CYS A 3 5.24 -2.76 20.57
C CYS A 3 4.04 -3.54 21.11
N PHE A 4 2.98 -3.72 20.31
CA PHE A 4 1.80 -4.50 20.73
C PHE A 4 2.11 -6.01 20.89
N PRO A 5 2.69 -6.70 19.90
CA PRO A 5 3.16 -8.08 20.09
C PRO A 5 4.09 -8.22 21.29
N LEU A 6 5.06 -7.29 21.42
CA LEU A 6 6.03 -7.29 22.50
C LEU A 6 5.35 -7.12 23.86
N ALA A 7 4.38 -6.20 23.97
CA ALA A 7 3.61 -5.95 25.18
C ALA A 7 2.75 -7.15 25.57
N VAL A 8 2.08 -7.79 24.61
CA VAL A 8 1.30 -9.02 24.85
C VAL A 8 2.22 -10.17 25.30
N LEU A 9 3.38 -10.33 24.65
CA LEU A 9 4.34 -11.36 25.01
C LEU A 9 4.99 -11.11 26.39
N LEU A 10 5.29 -9.86 26.76
CA LEU A 10 5.77 -9.48 28.09
C LEU A 10 4.67 -9.64 29.17
N ALA A 11 3.43 -9.34 28.84
CA ALA A 11 2.29 -9.57 29.72
C ALA A 11 1.98 -11.07 29.92
N LEU A 12 2.36 -11.93 28.97
CA LEU A 12 2.25 -13.38 29.08
C LEU A 12 3.47 -14.04 29.73
N SER A 13 4.68 -13.48 29.57
CA SER A 13 5.90 -13.98 30.21
C SER A 13 5.92 -13.79 31.73
N THR A 14 5.04 -12.94 32.26
CA THR A 14 4.81 -12.82 33.71
C THR A 14 3.91 -13.93 34.27
N ARG A 15 3.24 -14.71 33.41
CA ARG A 15 2.31 -15.80 33.81
C ARG A 15 2.75 -17.20 33.37
N ALA A 16 3.62 -17.30 32.37
CA ALA A 16 4.19 -18.56 31.89
C ALA A 16 5.73 -18.46 31.89
N GLU A 17 6.43 -19.58 32.02
CA GLU A 17 7.91 -19.67 31.92
C GLU A 17 8.39 -19.39 30.47
N VAL A 18 8.10 -18.20 29.95
CA VAL A 18 8.48 -17.78 28.61
C VAL A 18 9.89 -17.20 28.69
N THR A 19 10.88 -17.99 28.26
CA THR A 19 12.29 -17.56 28.18
C THR A 19 12.49 -16.47 27.11
N VAL A 20 13.46 -15.57 27.30
CA VAL A 20 13.85 -14.55 26.29
C VAL A 20 14.10 -15.17 24.91
N TRP A 21 14.60 -16.40 24.87
CA TRP A 21 14.83 -17.14 23.63
C TRP A 21 13.53 -17.42 22.85
N THR A 22 12.46 -17.87 23.52
CA THR A 22 11.19 -18.14 22.84
C THR A 22 10.54 -16.86 22.34
N LEU A 23 10.76 -15.73 23.04
CA LEU A 23 10.36 -14.41 22.58
C LEU A 23 11.07 -14.00 21.27
N LEU A 24 12.39 -14.17 21.21
CA LEU A 24 13.17 -13.86 20.01
C LEU A 24 12.74 -14.73 18.83
N VAL A 25 12.54 -16.03 19.05
CA VAL A 25 12.04 -16.96 18.02
C VAL A 25 10.64 -16.54 17.55
N ALA A 26 9.74 -16.15 18.45
CA ALA A 26 8.39 -15.69 18.08
C ALA A 26 8.43 -14.41 17.22
N ILE A 27 9.31 -13.47 17.54
CA ILE A 27 9.51 -12.24 16.75
C ILE A 27 10.07 -12.59 15.37
N MET A 28 11.09 -13.44 15.30
CA MET A 28 11.68 -13.90 14.03
C MET A 28 10.65 -14.61 13.15
N ARG A 29 9.84 -15.49 13.74
CA ARG A 29 8.74 -16.17 13.04
C ARG A 29 7.74 -15.16 12.48
N ARG A 30 7.41 -14.10 13.23
CA ARG A 30 6.47 -13.07 12.78
C ARG A 30 7.02 -12.17 11.67
N LEU A 31 8.32 -11.91 11.68
CA LEU A 31 8.97 -11.07 10.67
C LEU A 31 9.24 -11.82 9.36
N PHE A 32 9.66 -13.08 9.43
CA PHE A 32 10.14 -13.81 8.26
C PHE A 32 9.22 -14.95 7.82
N VAL A 33 8.72 -15.75 8.76
CA VAL A 33 7.99 -16.98 8.43
C VAL A 33 6.54 -16.67 8.07
N LEU A 34 5.84 -15.90 8.89
CA LEU A 34 4.42 -15.60 8.70
C LEU A 34 4.11 -14.95 7.34
N PRO A 35 4.83 -13.90 6.89
CA PRO A 35 4.59 -13.33 5.56
C PRO A 35 4.89 -14.31 4.42
N ALA A 36 5.93 -15.14 4.57
CA ALA A 36 6.29 -16.16 3.58
C ALA A 36 5.26 -17.29 3.52
N GLU A 37 4.73 -17.71 4.67
CA GLU A 37 3.69 -18.74 4.81
C GLU A 37 2.39 -18.29 4.14
N ILE A 38 1.97 -17.04 4.36
CA ILE A 38 0.80 -16.45 3.69
C ILE A 38 1.03 -16.34 2.18
N LEU A 39 2.23 -15.96 1.73
CA LEU A 39 2.52 -15.89 0.30
C LEU A 39 2.53 -17.30 -0.34
N TYR A 40 3.12 -18.29 0.34
CA TYR A 40 3.20 -19.66 -0.13
C TYR A 40 1.82 -20.30 -0.31
N SER A 41 0.87 -20.03 0.60
CA SER A 41 -0.49 -20.56 0.47
C SER A 41 -1.18 -20.12 -0.82
N TYR A 42 -0.87 -18.93 -1.35
CA TYR A 42 -1.39 -18.48 -2.65
C TYR A 42 -0.83 -19.33 -3.81
N PHE A 43 0.43 -19.76 -3.73
CA PHE A 43 1.02 -20.67 -4.72
C PHE A 43 0.46 -22.09 -4.61
N GLU A 44 0.04 -22.51 -3.41
CA GLU A 44 -0.58 -23.81 -3.21
C GLU A 44 -2.05 -23.84 -3.67
N ILE A 45 -2.78 -22.75 -3.47
CA ILE A 45 -4.19 -22.64 -3.90
C ILE A 45 -4.30 -22.59 -5.43
N PHE A 46 -3.38 -21.90 -6.11
CA PHE A 46 -3.46 -21.68 -7.56
C PHE A 46 -2.33 -22.40 -8.32
N PRO A 47 -2.61 -23.19 -9.37
CA PRO A 47 -3.93 -23.55 -9.89
C PRO A 47 -4.52 -24.83 -9.27
N ALA A 48 -3.90 -25.41 -8.23
CA ALA A 48 -4.23 -26.76 -7.77
C ALA A 48 -5.64 -26.89 -7.16
N ARG A 49 -6.18 -25.81 -6.59
CA ARG A 49 -7.53 -25.77 -5.97
C ARG A 49 -8.49 -24.82 -6.66
N LEU A 50 -8.00 -23.69 -7.13
CA LEU A 50 -8.78 -22.69 -7.84
C LEU A 50 -8.06 -22.30 -9.13
N ASP A 51 -8.81 -22.18 -10.22
CA ASP A 51 -8.28 -21.61 -11.46
C ASP A 51 -7.90 -20.15 -11.26
N PHE A 52 -7.00 -19.65 -12.11
CA PHE A 52 -6.57 -18.26 -12.06
C PHE A 52 -7.76 -17.29 -12.15
N LEU A 53 -7.68 -16.20 -11.38
CA LEU A 53 -8.77 -15.25 -11.22
C LEU A 53 -8.85 -14.21 -12.33
N HIS A 54 -7.86 -14.13 -13.23
CA HIS A 54 -7.86 -13.25 -14.39
C HIS A 54 -8.16 -11.76 -14.09
N GLY A 55 -7.80 -11.27 -12.90
CA GLY A 55 -8.00 -9.88 -12.48
C GLY A 55 -9.24 -9.64 -11.62
N ARG A 56 -10.00 -10.68 -11.25
CA ARG A 56 -11.17 -10.54 -10.36
C ARG A 56 -10.84 -10.12 -8.94
N THR A 57 -9.57 -10.22 -8.53
CA THR A 57 -9.11 -9.66 -7.25
C THR A 57 -9.16 -8.13 -7.26
N ILE A 58 -9.11 -7.51 -8.44
CA ILE A 58 -9.18 -6.07 -8.62
C ILE A 58 -10.64 -5.70 -8.83
N GLY A 59 -11.32 -5.22 -7.78
CA GLY A 59 -12.77 -4.98 -7.83
C GLY A 59 -13.25 -4.09 -8.99
N ARG A 60 -12.41 -3.16 -9.48
CA ARG A 60 -12.72 -2.34 -10.67
C ARG A 60 -12.63 -3.12 -11.99
N VAL A 61 -11.68 -4.04 -12.10
CA VAL A 61 -11.54 -4.93 -13.27
C VAL A 61 -12.68 -5.94 -13.27
N ALA A 62 -13.00 -6.52 -12.11
CA ALA A 62 -14.17 -7.40 -11.94
C ALA A 62 -15.46 -6.68 -12.37
N TRP A 63 -15.68 -5.45 -11.90
CA TRP A 63 -16.82 -4.62 -12.31
C TRP A 63 -16.87 -4.38 -13.82
N LEU A 64 -15.73 -4.07 -14.45
CA LEU A 64 -15.66 -3.85 -15.90
C LEU A 64 -15.97 -5.12 -16.71
N LEU A 65 -15.56 -6.28 -16.19
CA LEU A 65 -15.83 -7.59 -16.79
C LEU A 65 -17.26 -8.11 -16.48
N GLY A 66 -18.04 -7.40 -15.67
CA GLY A 66 -19.36 -7.86 -15.23
C GLY A 66 -19.30 -9.03 -14.24
N GLU A 67 -18.14 -9.28 -13.63
CA GLU A 67 -17.93 -10.37 -12.69
C GLU A 67 -17.92 -9.89 -11.23
N PRO A 68 -18.34 -10.73 -10.27
CA PRO A 68 -18.26 -10.39 -8.86
C PRO A 68 -16.79 -10.33 -8.40
N SER A 69 -16.45 -9.30 -7.64
CA SER A 69 -15.11 -9.15 -7.07
C SER A 69 -14.81 -10.26 -6.07
N PHE A 70 -13.63 -10.85 -6.19
CA PHE A 70 -13.22 -11.97 -5.35
C PHE A 70 -12.26 -11.51 -4.23
N SER A 71 -12.67 -11.68 -2.97
CA SER A 71 -11.81 -11.35 -1.82
C SER A 71 -10.80 -12.47 -1.58
N LEU A 72 -9.68 -12.40 -2.30
CA LEU A 72 -8.62 -13.39 -2.22
C LEU A 72 -8.02 -13.53 -0.82
N SER A 73 -7.84 -12.42 -0.10
CA SER A 73 -7.30 -12.44 1.26
C SER A 73 -8.22 -13.11 2.28
N SER A 74 -9.54 -12.96 2.12
CA SER A 74 -10.52 -13.64 2.98
C SER A 74 -10.57 -15.13 2.68
N TYR A 75 -10.53 -15.50 1.40
CA TYR A 75 -10.48 -16.91 0.98
C TYR A 75 -9.21 -17.60 1.49
N ALA A 76 -8.05 -16.97 1.32
CA ALA A 76 -6.78 -17.50 1.81
C ALA A 76 -6.77 -17.63 3.35
N TYR A 77 -7.40 -16.71 4.07
CA TYR A 77 -7.53 -16.81 5.53
C TYR A 77 -8.30 -18.06 5.96
N GLN A 78 -9.45 -18.32 5.32
CA GLN A 78 -10.25 -19.52 5.60
C GLN A 78 -9.51 -20.81 5.23
N TYR A 79 -8.67 -20.77 4.21
CA TYR A 79 -7.81 -21.90 3.83
C TYR A 79 -6.73 -22.20 4.89
N ILE A 80 -6.04 -21.17 5.37
CA ILE A 80 -4.95 -21.32 6.36
C ILE A 80 -5.52 -21.67 7.75
N PHE A 81 -6.67 -21.11 8.11
CA PHE A 81 -7.31 -21.26 9.42
C PHE A 81 -8.72 -21.83 9.29
N PRO A 82 -8.87 -23.15 8.99
CA PRO A 82 -10.18 -23.77 8.90
C PRO A 82 -10.89 -23.70 10.27
N GLY A 83 -12.04 -23.01 10.32
CA GLY A 83 -12.79 -22.72 11.55
C GLY A 83 -12.45 -21.39 12.23
N GLY A 84 -11.63 -20.54 11.59
CA GLY A 84 -11.43 -19.15 12.01
C GLY A 84 -12.67 -18.28 11.78
N ILE A 85 -12.60 -17.02 12.24
CA ILE A 85 -13.67 -16.04 12.03
C ILE A 85 -13.91 -15.77 10.54
N ASP A 86 -15.18 -15.68 10.13
CA ASP A 86 -15.57 -15.46 8.73
C ASP A 86 -15.06 -14.13 8.16
N SER A 87 -14.84 -13.13 9.02
CA SER A 87 -14.33 -11.80 8.65
C SER A 87 -12.80 -11.71 8.62
N GLY A 88 -12.09 -12.82 8.80
CA GLY A 88 -10.63 -12.84 8.75
C GLY A 88 -10.05 -12.48 7.38
N SER A 89 -8.82 -11.98 7.38
CA SER A 89 -8.11 -11.58 6.16
C SER A 89 -6.63 -11.87 6.30
N ALA A 90 -6.07 -12.56 5.30
CA ALA A 90 -4.65 -12.87 5.21
C ALA A 90 -4.08 -12.24 3.94
N PRO A 91 -3.77 -10.93 3.94
CA PRO A 91 -3.21 -10.28 2.77
C PRO A 91 -1.79 -10.77 2.51
N ALA A 92 -1.54 -11.24 1.29
CA ALA A 92 -0.19 -11.50 0.81
C ALA A 92 0.47 -10.24 0.22
N ALA A 93 1.76 -10.34 -0.06
CA ALA A 93 2.46 -9.37 -0.89
C ALA A 93 1.79 -9.24 -2.27
N PHE A 94 1.95 -8.09 -2.93
CA PHE A 94 1.40 -7.84 -4.27
C PHE A 94 1.73 -8.95 -5.29
N ILE A 95 2.87 -9.62 -5.13
CA ILE A 95 3.30 -10.78 -5.95
C ILE A 95 2.29 -11.93 -5.88
N GLY A 96 1.76 -12.23 -4.68
CA GLY A 96 0.77 -13.29 -4.49
C GLY A 96 -0.53 -13.01 -5.24
N TYR A 97 -0.97 -11.75 -5.27
CA TYR A 97 -2.15 -11.34 -6.04
C TYR A 97 -1.92 -11.51 -7.54
N PHE A 98 -0.78 -11.07 -8.06
CA PHE A 98 -0.46 -11.27 -9.48
C PHE A 98 -0.35 -12.74 -9.87
N TYR A 99 0.18 -13.58 -8.99
CA TYR A 99 0.20 -15.01 -9.21
C TYR A 99 -1.20 -15.62 -9.23
N ALA A 100 -2.07 -15.26 -8.28
CA ALA A 100 -3.44 -15.75 -8.25
C ALA A 100 -4.28 -15.31 -9.47
N ASP A 101 -3.99 -14.15 -10.05
CA ASP A 101 -4.70 -13.65 -11.23
C ASP A 101 -4.17 -14.20 -12.56
N PHE A 102 -2.86 -14.31 -12.74
CA PHE A 102 -2.25 -14.64 -14.04
C PHE A 102 -1.05 -15.59 -13.97
N GLY A 103 -0.84 -16.25 -12.84
CA GLY A 103 0.28 -17.18 -12.61
C GLY A 103 1.65 -16.50 -12.66
N LEU A 104 2.67 -17.28 -13.06
CA LEU A 104 4.06 -16.79 -13.15
C LEU A 104 4.22 -15.61 -14.12
N ALA A 105 3.47 -15.61 -15.24
CA ALA A 105 3.48 -14.49 -16.18
C ALA A 105 2.98 -13.20 -15.50
N GLY A 106 1.93 -13.30 -14.68
CA GLY A 106 1.44 -12.22 -13.84
C GLY A 106 2.51 -11.66 -12.91
N VAL A 107 3.26 -12.53 -12.24
CA VAL A 107 4.33 -12.12 -11.32
C VAL A 107 5.41 -11.32 -12.04
N VAL A 108 5.87 -11.80 -13.20
CA VAL A 108 6.95 -11.15 -13.96
C VAL A 108 6.47 -9.82 -14.54
N LEU A 109 5.34 -9.81 -15.25
CA LEU A 109 4.82 -8.60 -15.89
C LEU A 109 4.30 -7.60 -14.86
N GLY A 110 3.59 -8.07 -13.85
CA GLY A 110 3.07 -7.26 -12.75
C GLY A 110 4.20 -6.68 -11.89
N GLY A 111 5.26 -7.44 -11.61
CA GLY A 111 6.45 -6.96 -10.92
C GLY A 111 7.18 -5.87 -11.70
N LEU A 112 7.36 -6.07 -13.02
CA LEU A 112 7.95 -5.06 -13.90
C LEU A 112 7.11 -3.78 -13.92
N LEU A 113 5.79 -3.90 -14.13
CA LEU A 113 4.86 -2.77 -14.16
C LEU A 113 4.86 -2.02 -12.82
N THR A 114 4.87 -2.76 -11.71
CA THR A 114 4.98 -2.21 -10.35
C THR A 114 6.25 -1.39 -10.19
N GLY A 115 7.39 -1.93 -10.61
CA GLY A 115 8.67 -1.22 -10.58
C GLY A 115 8.65 0.05 -11.42
N VAL A 116 8.09 0.00 -12.63
CA VAL A 116 7.92 1.17 -13.50
C VAL A 116 7.05 2.24 -12.82
N ILE A 117 5.93 1.86 -12.20
CA ILE A 117 5.04 2.80 -11.50
C ILE A 117 5.76 3.45 -10.32
N ILE A 118 6.36 2.67 -9.44
CA ILE A 118 7.06 3.16 -8.24
C ILE A 118 8.21 4.09 -8.66
N GLN A 119 9.02 3.68 -9.64
CA GLN A 119 10.14 4.47 -10.12
C GLN A 119 9.67 5.76 -10.80
N SER A 120 8.58 5.72 -11.56
CA SER A 120 8.01 6.91 -12.19
C SER A 120 7.53 7.92 -11.15
N VAL A 121 6.83 7.47 -10.12
CA VAL A 121 6.39 8.33 -9.00
C VAL A 121 7.59 8.89 -8.23
N HIS A 122 8.61 8.08 -7.98
CA HIS A 122 9.84 8.51 -7.33
C HIS A 122 10.57 9.60 -8.13
N ILE A 123 10.81 9.38 -9.42
CA ILE A 123 11.45 10.37 -10.30
C ILE A 123 10.62 11.66 -10.36
N TYR A 124 9.29 11.53 -10.46
CA TYR A 124 8.39 12.67 -10.49
C TYR A 124 8.52 13.52 -9.21
N LEU A 125 8.52 12.91 -8.03
CA LEU A 125 8.62 13.64 -6.76
C LEU A 125 10.02 14.23 -6.53
N VAL A 126 11.09 13.52 -6.89
CA VAL A 126 12.48 14.01 -6.68
C VAL A 126 12.83 15.18 -7.59
N ARG A 127 12.24 15.25 -8.80
CA ARG A 127 12.46 16.37 -9.73
C ARG A 127 11.71 17.65 -9.36
N ARG A 128 10.84 17.62 -8.36
CA ARG A 128 10.08 18.79 -7.89
C ARG A 128 10.92 19.67 -6.96
N PRO A 129 10.60 20.98 -6.85
CA PRO A 129 11.24 21.83 -5.86
C PRO A 129 10.99 21.28 -4.45
N LYS A 130 12.02 21.31 -3.60
CA LYS A 130 11.99 20.76 -2.23
C LYS A 130 11.19 21.68 -1.30
N THR A 131 9.87 21.62 -1.42
CA THR A 131 8.93 22.27 -0.49
C THR A 131 8.57 21.32 0.65
N VAL A 132 8.03 21.86 1.75
CA VAL A 132 7.51 21.05 2.86
C VAL A 132 6.46 20.06 2.37
N LEU A 133 5.57 20.50 1.46
CA LEU A 133 4.54 19.66 0.86
C LEU A 133 5.16 18.52 0.03
N SER A 134 6.11 18.82 -0.87
CA SER A 134 6.77 17.81 -1.69
C SER A 134 7.50 16.77 -0.83
N LEU A 135 8.16 17.20 0.24
CA LEU A 135 8.84 16.30 1.17
C LEU A 135 7.86 15.43 1.98
N ALA A 136 6.75 16.00 2.44
CA ALA A 136 5.70 15.26 3.13
C ALA A 136 5.04 14.22 2.21
N SER A 137 4.70 14.61 0.98
CA SER A 137 4.17 13.69 -0.04
C SER A 137 5.16 12.57 -0.37
N TYR A 138 6.46 12.89 -0.44
CA TYR A 138 7.51 11.89 -0.66
C TYR A 138 7.61 10.88 0.49
N ALA A 139 7.64 11.34 1.74
CA ALA A 139 7.70 10.47 2.92
C ALA A 139 6.47 9.55 3.01
N PHE A 140 5.29 10.11 2.74
CA PHE A 140 4.05 9.32 2.68
C PHE A 140 4.11 8.26 1.58
N MET A 141 4.56 8.62 0.39
CA MET A 141 4.63 7.71 -0.75
C MET A 141 5.62 6.57 -0.51
N TYR A 142 6.76 6.86 0.13
CA TYR A 142 7.72 5.85 0.55
C TYR A 142 7.09 4.84 1.52
N TRP A 143 6.36 5.34 2.53
CA TRP A 143 5.64 4.48 3.47
C TRP A 143 4.55 3.65 2.78
N ALA A 144 3.79 4.25 1.85
CA ALA A 144 2.75 3.54 1.12
C ALA A 144 3.33 2.42 0.22
N PHE A 145 4.41 2.69 -0.51
CA PHE A 145 5.07 1.64 -1.31
C PHE A 145 5.72 0.56 -0.45
N TRP A 146 6.22 0.89 0.74
CA TRP A 146 6.63 -0.11 1.71
C TRP A 146 5.47 -1.05 2.06
N GLN A 147 4.27 -0.50 2.32
CA GLN A 147 3.06 -1.28 2.64
C GLN A 147 2.61 -2.19 1.49
N ALA A 148 2.96 -1.91 0.22
CA ALA A 148 2.68 -2.81 -0.90
C ALA A 148 3.36 -4.18 -0.76
N ASN A 149 4.44 -4.30 0.02
CA ASN A 149 5.04 -5.60 0.32
C ASN A 149 4.12 -6.50 1.17
N LEU A 150 3.08 -5.94 1.79
CA LEU A 150 2.16 -6.64 2.68
C LEU A 150 0.71 -6.59 2.17
N ALA A 151 0.46 -6.04 0.99
CA ALA A 151 -0.89 -5.83 0.46
C ALA A 151 -0.90 -5.85 -1.08
N ALA A 152 -2.11 -5.90 -1.65
CA ALA A 152 -2.30 -5.77 -3.09
C ALA A 152 -1.92 -4.36 -3.57
N LEU A 153 -1.24 -4.25 -4.71
CA LEU A 153 -0.85 -2.97 -5.28
C LEU A 153 -2.02 -2.03 -5.61
N PRO A 154 -3.14 -2.49 -6.21
CA PRO A 154 -4.31 -1.63 -6.43
C PRO A 154 -4.86 -1.06 -5.12
N GLN A 155 -4.85 -1.85 -4.04
CA GLN A 155 -5.27 -1.39 -2.72
C GLN A 155 -4.32 -0.32 -2.19
N THR A 156 -3.00 -0.52 -2.29
CA THR A 156 -2.02 0.49 -1.86
C THR A 156 -2.14 1.80 -2.64
N LEU A 157 -2.33 1.72 -3.97
CA LEU A 157 -2.40 2.92 -4.81
C LEU A 157 -3.71 3.68 -4.60
N LEU A 158 -4.84 2.99 -4.63
CA LEU A 158 -6.18 3.62 -4.61
C LEU A 158 -6.69 3.85 -3.19
N SER A 159 -6.70 2.81 -2.36
CA SER A 159 -7.22 2.87 -0.99
C SER A 159 -6.18 3.37 0.02
N GLY A 160 -4.90 3.11 -0.24
CA GLY A 160 -3.78 3.56 0.59
C GLY A 160 -3.47 5.06 0.46
N GLY A 161 -4.26 5.82 -0.32
CA GLY A 161 -4.15 7.28 -0.37
C GLY A 161 -3.13 7.83 -1.36
N CYS A 162 -2.36 6.98 -2.07
CA CYS A 162 -1.29 7.45 -2.97
C CYS A 162 -1.81 8.42 -4.04
N PHE A 163 -2.92 8.06 -4.70
CA PHE A 163 -3.55 8.93 -5.70
C PHE A 163 -4.08 10.22 -5.10
N PHE A 164 -4.68 10.17 -3.90
CA PHE A 164 -5.21 11.36 -3.23
C PHE A 164 -4.09 12.33 -2.82
N VAL A 165 -2.97 11.82 -2.33
CA VAL A 165 -1.82 12.66 -1.94
C VAL A 165 -1.16 13.29 -3.16
N LEU A 166 -0.95 12.54 -4.24
CA LEU A 166 -0.40 13.09 -5.49
C LEU A 166 -1.35 14.12 -6.11
N GLY A 167 -2.65 13.81 -6.16
CA GLY A 167 -3.67 14.71 -6.68
C GLY A 167 -3.80 15.98 -5.86
N GLY A 168 -3.84 15.87 -4.53
CA GLY A 168 -3.89 17.00 -3.60
C GLY A 168 -2.65 17.89 -3.72
N MET A 169 -1.46 17.31 -3.88
CA MET A 169 -0.23 18.07 -4.11
C MET A 169 -0.30 18.89 -5.40
N VAL A 170 -0.70 18.26 -6.51
CA VAL A 170 -0.82 18.93 -7.80
C VAL A 170 -1.87 20.03 -7.77
N LEU A 171 -3.01 19.78 -7.13
CA LEU A 171 -4.09 20.76 -6.97
C LEU A 171 -3.63 21.96 -6.13
N PHE A 172 -2.93 21.71 -5.02
CA PHE A 172 -2.40 22.77 -4.17
C PHE A 172 -1.40 23.65 -4.91
N GLU A 173 -0.45 23.05 -5.63
CA GLU A 173 0.49 23.81 -6.47
C GLU A 173 -0.22 24.60 -7.58
N ALA A 174 -1.28 24.04 -8.19
CA ALA A 174 -2.07 24.73 -9.18
C ALA A 174 -2.82 25.94 -8.58
N ALA A 175 -3.35 25.78 -7.36
CA ALA A 175 -4.02 26.85 -6.62
C ALA A 175 -3.04 27.97 -6.23
N GLU A 176 -1.84 27.64 -5.72
CA GLU A 176 -0.79 28.63 -5.43
C GLU A 176 -0.40 29.41 -6.68
N ARG A 177 -0.17 28.73 -7.81
CA ARG A 177 0.14 29.38 -9.09
C ARG A 177 -0.99 30.29 -9.58
N PHE A 178 -2.24 29.92 -9.33
CA PHE A 178 -3.40 30.72 -9.69
C PHE A 178 -3.51 31.97 -8.81
N LEU A 179 -3.35 31.82 -7.50
CA LEU A 179 -3.32 32.92 -6.52
C LEU A 179 -2.19 33.91 -6.82
N ASP A 180 -0.98 33.43 -7.08
CA ASP A 180 0.17 34.27 -7.44
C ASP A 180 -0.10 35.08 -8.72
N ARG A 181 -0.75 34.47 -9.72
CA ARG A 181 -1.15 35.18 -10.94
C ARG A 181 -2.20 36.25 -10.65
N ALA A 182 -3.21 35.93 -9.84
CA ALA A 182 -4.28 36.85 -9.47
C ALA A 182 -3.76 38.07 -8.68
N VAL A 183 -2.85 37.85 -7.73
CA VAL A 183 -2.22 38.92 -6.93
C VAL A 183 -1.36 39.83 -7.82
N ARG A 184 -0.60 39.28 -8.77
CA ARG A 184 0.24 40.07 -9.70
C ARG A 184 -0.57 40.90 -10.70
N THR A 185 -1.83 40.54 -10.96
CA THR A 185 -2.71 41.30 -11.86
C THR A 185 -3.44 42.46 -11.18
N VAL A 186 -3.38 42.60 -9.86
CA VAL A 186 -3.91 43.77 -9.16
C VAL A 186 -2.99 44.96 -9.47
N PRO A 187 -3.44 45.98 -10.20
CA PRO A 187 -2.64 47.17 -10.45
C PRO A 187 -2.29 47.79 -9.10
N ALA A 188 -1.05 48.26 -8.95
CA ALA A 188 -0.62 49.06 -7.81
C ALA A 188 -1.40 50.40 -7.80
N ALA A 189 -2.65 50.37 -7.36
CA ALA A 189 -3.47 51.54 -7.18
C ALA A 189 -3.03 52.23 -5.88
N GLY A 190 -2.26 53.31 -6.05
CA GLY A 190 -2.23 54.39 -5.06
C GLY A 190 -1.12 54.36 -4.02
N VAL A 191 0.15 54.45 -4.43
CA VAL A 191 1.21 55.05 -3.57
C VAL A 191 1.89 56.19 -4.33
N ARG A 192 1.09 57.20 -4.73
CA ARG A 192 1.57 58.53 -5.12
C ARG A 192 0.48 59.57 -4.85
N ALA A 193 0.58 60.26 -3.72
CA ALA A 193 0.33 61.69 -3.58
C ALA A 193 0.23 62.04 -2.08
N GLY A 194 1.20 62.80 -1.58
CA GLY A 194 1.19 63.31 -0.20
C GLY A 194 2.54 63.83 0.26
N GLY A 195 3.28 64.47 -0.64
CA GLY A 195 4.53 65.15 -0.32
C GLY A 195 4.48 66.52 -0.96
N ARG A 196 3.95 67.49 -0.21
CA ARG A 196 4.29 68.92 -0.19
C ARG A 196 3.37 69.65 0.77
#